data_AF-A0A7V2JN92-F1
#
_entry.id   AF-A0A7V2JN92-F1
#
_cell.length_a   1.000
_cell.length_b   1.000
_cell.length_c   1.000
_cell.angle_alpha   90.00
_cell.angle_beta   90.00
_cell.angle_gamma   90.00
#
_symmetry.space_group_name_H-M   'P 1'
#
loop_
_entity.id
_entity.type
_entity.pdbx_description
1 polymer ?
#
loop_
_entity_poly.entity_id
_entity_poly.type
_entity_poly.pdbx_seq_one_letter_code
_entity_poly.pdbx_strand_id
1 'polypeptide(L)'
;CYGISGNDAYLVMEHIAFGRNNKDSLVRFGQQLAGMHLHTQPQFGLDHDNTIGSTLQPNQPCDDWIEFLQQHRLGFQLQLATGNGGGASLQRNGEKLLAELNCFFTGYTPVASLLHGDLWSGNYAVDSQGQPVIYDPAVYYGDHEADLAMTELFGSLPQDFYSAYNDVFPIDPGYRTRKKLYNLYHILNHFNLFGGGYRAQAEAMISDLLGEIR
;
A
#
# COMPACT_ATOMS: atom_id res chain seq x y z
N CYS A 1 -3.38 22.38 -12.68
CA CYS A 1 -2.15 22.50 -13.49
C CYS A 1 -0.94 22.28 -12.59
N TYR A 2 0.21 21.92 -13.14
CA TYR A 2 1.46 21.80 -12.38
C TYR A 2 2.59 22.52 -13.12
N GLY A 3 3.66 22.86 -12.42
CA GLY A 3 4.82 23.52 -13.02
C GLY A 3 5.91 23.88 -12.01
N ILE A 4 6.88 24.66 -12.48
CA ILE A 4 8.01 25.17 -11.70
C ILE A 4 7.96 26.70 -11.75
N SER A 5 8.15 27.35 -10.60
CA SER A 5 8.28 28.81 -10.47
C SER A 5 9.49 29.14 -9.60
N GLY A 6 10.57 29.60 -10.22
CA GLY A 6 11.84 29.82 -9.52
C GLY A 6 12.43 28.50 -9.02
N ASN A 7 12.58 28.37 -7.69
CA ASN A 7 13.10 27.17 -7.04
C ASN A 7 12.00 26.24 -6.50
N ASP A 8 10.73 26.59 -6.70
CA ASP A 8 9.59 25.85 -6.14
C ASP A 8 8.80 25.14 -7.25
N ALA A 9 8.34 23.93 -6.95
CA ALA A 9 7.37 23.21 -7.77
C ALA A 9 5.95 23.45 -7.22
N TYR A 10 4.95 23.45 -8.09
CA TYR A 10 3.56 23.61 -7.69
C TYR A 10 2.62 22.63 -8.40
N LEU A 11 1.54 22.28 -7.71
CA LEU A 11 0.40 21.54 -8.22
C LEU A 11 -0.88 22.28 -7.79
N VAL A 12 -1.71 22.66 -8.76
CA VAL A 12 -3.01 23.28 -8.58
C VAL A 12 -4.07 22.27 -9.00
N MET A 13 -4.98 21.98 -8.09
CA MET A 13 -6.02 20.97 -8.24
C MET A 13 -7.39 21.58 -7.98
N GLU A 14 -8.43 20.79 -8.21
CA GLU A 14 -9.77 21.12 -7.74
C GLU A 14 -9.78 21.27 -6.21
N HIS A 15 -10.47 22.30 -5.72
CA HIS A 15 -10.74 22.44 -4.29
C HIS A 15 -12.05 21.74 -3.94
N ILE A 16 -11.97 20.64 -3.21
CA ILE A 16 -13.12 19.86 -2.75
C ILE A 16 -13.38 20.18 -1.27
N ALA A 17 -14.58 20.67 -0.97
CA ALA A 17 -14.97 20.94 0.42
C ALA A 17 -15.36 19.63 1.12
N PHE A 18 -14.60 19.25 2.15
CA PHE A 18 -14.90 18.07 2.95
C PHE A 18 -16.13 18.25 3.84
N GLY A 19 -16.92 17.19 3.93
CA GLY A 19 -18.10 17.05 4.77
C GLY A 19 -17.90 16.05 5.89
N ARG A 20 -19.01 15.60 6.48
CA ARG A 20 -18.99 14.51 7.47
C ARG A 20 -19.27 13.19 6.77
N ASN A 21 -18.52 12.16 7.14
CA ASN A 21 -18.86 10.80 6.74
C ASN A 21 -20.17 10.34 7.41
N ASN A 22 -20.87 9.45 6.72
CA ASN A 22 -21.98 8.68 7.24
C ASN A 22 -21.91 7.24 6.71
N LYS A 23 -22.79 6.37 7.20
CA LYS A 23 -22.82 4.96 6.79
C LYS A 23 -22.89 4.79 5.26
N ASP A 24 -23.78 5.52 4.59
CA ASP A 24 -23.99 5.40 3.15
C ASP A 24 -22.76 5.85 2.33
N SER A 25 -22.07 6.90 2.78
CA SER A 25 -20.82 7.36 2.15
C SER A 25 -19.71 6.31 2.26
N LEU A 26 -19.61 5.59 3.37
CA LEU A 26 -18.56 4.59 3.59
C LEU A 26 -18.87 3.27 2.87
N VAL A 27 -20.14 2.88 2.79
CA VAL A 27 -20.58 1.78 1.91
C VAL A 27 -20.24 2.11 0.45
N ARG A 28 -20.57 3.33 0.00
CA ARG A 28 -20.24 3.81 -1.35
C ARG A 28 -18.73 3.84 -1.58
N PHE A 29 -17.95 4.21 -0.57
CA PHE A 29 -16.50 4.20 -0.67
C PHE A 29 -15.97 2.78 -0.92
N GLY A 30 -16.44 1.77 -0.18
CA GLY A 30 -16.06 0.38 -0.39
C GLY A 30 -16.36 -0.09 -1.82
N GLN A 31 -17.56 0.23 -2.32
CA GLN A 31 -17.99 -0.11 -3.68
C GLN A 31 -17.15 0.60 -4.75
N GLN A 32 -16.88 1.89 -4.58
CA GLN A 32 -16.11 2.69 -5.55
C GLN A 32 -14.63 2.30 -5.55
N LEU A 33 -14.06 1.98 -4.40
CA LEU A 33 -12.69 1.48 -4.32
C LEU A 33 -12.55 0.12 -4.99
N ALA A 34 -13.50 -0.80 -4.77
CA ALA A 34 -13.53 -2.06 -5.49
C ALA A 34 -13.67 -1.84 -7.01
N GLY A 35 -14.53 -0.89 -7.42
CA GLY A 35 -14.65 -0.47 -8.81
C GLY A 35 -13.34 0.08 -9.41
N MET A 36 -12.55 0.84 -8.64
CA MET A 36 -11.22 1.28 -9.04
C MET A 36 -10.28 0.09 -9.22
N HIS A 37 -10.21 -0.82 -8.26
CA HIS A 37 -9.33 -1.99 -8.31
C HIS A 37 -9.68 -2.98 -9.45
N LEU A 38 -10.93 -2.99 -9.91
CA LEU A 38 -11.33 -3.77 -11.10
C LEU A 38 -10.75 -3.20 -12.41
N HIS A 39 -10.11 -2.03 -12.41
CA HIS A 39 -9.31 -1.56 -13.53
C HIS A 39 -7.96 -2.27 -13.50
N THR A 40 -7.80 -3.26 -14.37
CA THR A 40 -6.62 -4.14 -14.39
C THR A 40 -5.80 -3.96 -15.66
N GLN A 41 -4.54 -4.39 -15.59
CA GLN A 41 -3.66 -4.47 -16.75
C GLN A 41 -2.84 -5.77 -16.74
N PRO A 42 -2.10 -6.12 -17.81
CA PRO A 42 -1.35 -7.37 -17.86
C PRO A 42 -0.16 -7.48 -16.90
N GLN A 43 0.47 -6.36 -16.54
CA GLN A 43 1.72 -6.32 -15.76
C GLN A 43 1.56 -5.50 -14.48
N PHE A 44 2.28 -5.86 -13.43
CA PHE A 44 2.44 -5.04 -12.23
C PHE A 44 3.36 -3.86 -12.50
N GLY A 45 3.25 -2.81 -11.69
CA GLY A 45 4.02 -1.58 -11.83
C GLY A 45 3.28 -0.45 -12.55
N LEU A 46 4.02 0.45 -13.17
CA LEU A 46 3.53 1.64 -13.86
C LEU A 46 4.49 2.01 -14.99
N ASP A 47 4.09 2.91 -15.88
CA ASP A 47 4.94 3.41 -16.98
C ASP A 47 6.05 4.36 -16.50
N HIS A 48 6.03 4.80 -15.24
CA HIS A 48 7.06 5.63 -14.62
C HIS A 48 7.20 5.37 -13.13
N ASP A 49 8.40 5.60 -12.60
CA ASP A 49 8.63 5.66 -11.16
C ASP A 49 7.96 6.91 -10.58
N ASN A 50 7.44 6.77 -9.36
CA ASN A 50 6.89 7.89 -8.60
C ASN A 50 7.46 7.86 -7.17
N THR A 51 6.74 8.39 -6.19
CA THR A 51 7.23 8.47 -4.81
C THR A 51 6.14 8.07 -3.80
N ILE A 52 6.56 7.42 -2.71
CA ILE A 52 5.75 7.17 -1.53
C ILE A 52 6.26 8.06 -0.37
N GLY A 53 5.62 9.21 -0.19
CA GLY A 53 6.25 10.33 0.51
C GLY A 53 7.42 10.89 -0.31
N SER A 54 8.61 11.06 0.29
CA SER A 54 9.82 11.47 -0.44
C SER A 54 10.68 10.31 -0.93
N THR A 55 10.29 9.06 -0.65
CA THR A 55 11.04 7.87 -1.08
C THR A 55 10.66 7.53 -2.52
N LEU A 56 11.66 7.29 -3.37
CA LEU A 56 11.46 6.74 -4.72
C LEU A 56 10.66 5.43 -4.63
N GLN A 57 9.65 5.28 -5.48
CA GLN A 57 8.90 4.04 -5.66
C GLN A 57 9.17 3.51 -7.07
N PRO A 58 10.09 2.53 -7.21
CA PRO A 58 10.36 1.88 -8.49
C PRO A 58 9.10 1.16 -9.00
N ASN A 59 8.77 1.34 -10.27
CA ASN A 59 7.54 0.84 -10.87
C ASN A 59 7.77 0.10 -12.19
N GLN A 60 9.01 -0.34 -12.45
CA GLN A 60 9.33 -1.08 -13.68
C GLN A 60 8.33 -2.24 -13.88
N PRO A 61 7.80 -2.42 -15.11
CA PRO A 61 6.81 -3.46 -15.38
C PRO A 61 7.32 -4.87 -15.04
N CYS A 62 6.47 -5.67 -14.41
CA CYS A 62 6.79 -7.04 -14.02
C CYS A 62 5.57 -7.96 -14.24
N ASP A 63 5.80 -9.17 -14.73
CA ASP A 63 4.74 -10.15 -14.99
C ASP A 63 4.34 -10.95 -13.74
N ASP A 64 5.20 -10.96 -12.70
CA ASP A 64 5.01 -11.73 -11.48
C ASP A 64 4.91 -10.82 -10.25
N TRP A 65 3.83 -10.97 -9.47
CA TRP A 65 3.60 -10.12 -8.29
C TRP A 65 4.64 -10.33 -7.20
N ILE A 66 5.08 -11.58 -7.01
CA ILE A 66 5.97 -11.95 -5.92
C ILE A 66 7.35 -11.37 -6.20
N GLU A 67 7.81 -11.46 -7.45
CA GLU A 67 9.02 -10.80 -7.93
C GLU A 67 8.91 -9.27 -7.79
N PHE A 68 7.79 -8.66 -8.21
CA PHE A 68 7.56 -7.23 -8.06
C PHE A 68 7.62 -6.77 -6.59
N LEU A 69 6.93 -7.49 -5.70
CA LEU A 69 6.93 -7.21 -4.26
C LEU A 69 8.33 -7.41 -3.65
N GLN A 70 9.05 -8.44 -4.10
CA GLN A 70 10.41 -8.74 -3.64
C GLN A 70 11.39 -7.65 -4.06
N GLN A 71 11.40 -7.26 -5.34
CA GLN A 71 12.41 -6.37 -5.90
C GLN A 71 12.07 -4.89 -5.71
N HIS A 72 10.85 -4.49 -6.05
CA HIS A 72 10.46 -3.08 -6.20
C HIS A 72 9.69 -2.53 -4.98
N ARG A 73 9.38 -3.37 -4.00
CA ARG A 73 8.74 -2.95 -2.75
C ARG A 73 9.60 -3.31 -1.55
N LEU A 74 9.48 -4.51 -1.00
CA LEU A 74 10.11 -4.90 0.26
C LEU A 74 11.64 -4.91 0.15
N GLY A 75 12.21 -5.48 -0.91
CA GLY A 75 13.66 -5.52 -1.12
C GLY A 75 14.27 -4.13 -1.30
N PHE A 76 13.61 -3.26 -2.08
CA PHE A 76 14.05 -1.87 -2.22
C PHE A 76 14.06 -1.13 -0.87
N GLN A 77 12.99 -1.25 -0.08
CA GLN A 77 12.93 -0.62 1.24
C GLN A 77 13.97 -1.19 2.22
N LEU A 78 14.23 -2.50 2.18
CA LEU A 78 15.29 -3.13 2.98
C LEU A 78 16.70 -2.67 2.56
N GLN A 79 16.94 -2.50 1.26
CA GLN A 79 18.18 -1.94 0.75
C GLN A 79 18.41 -0.53 1.29
N LEU A 80 17.39 0.35 1.21
CA LEU A 80 17.46 1.69 1.80
C LEU A 80 17.71 1.64 3.31
N ALA A 81 17.06 0.70 4.02
CA ALA A 81 17.23 0.51 5.45
C ALA A 81 18.68 0.17 5.84
N THR A 82 19.49 -0.39 4.94
CA THR A 82 20.93 -0.64 5.20
C THR A 82 21.67 0.68 5.41
N GLY A 83 21.41 1.68 4.55
CA GLY A 83 22.01 3.02 4.67
C GLY A 83 21.44 3.85 5.83
N ASN A 84 20.20 3.57 6.23
CA ASN A 84 19.48 4.35 7.23
C ASN A 84 19.54 3.79 8.67
N GLY A 85 20.45 2.85 8.95
CA GLY A 85 20.67 2.33 10.31
C GLY A 85 19.74 1.19 10.73
N GLY A 86 19.24 0.40 9.77
CA GLY A 86 18.38 -0.76 10.01
C GLY A 86 19.05 -1.89 10.80
N GLY A 87 20.38 -2.00 10.74
CA GLY A 87 21.16 -2.99 11.49
C GLY A 87 21.11 -4.41 10.90
N ALA A 88 22.04 -5.26 11.33
CA ALA A 88 22.24 -6.59 10.75
C ALA A 88 21.12 -7.60 11.03
N SER A 89 20.30 -7.36 12.06
CA SER A 89 19.15 -8.23 12.37
C SER A 89 18.02 -8.04 11.36
N LEU A 90 17.60 -6.77 11.16
CA LEU A 90 16.61 -6.40 10.15
C LEU A 90 16.99 -6.90 8.75
N GLN A 91 18.23 -6.70 8.32
CA GLN A 91 18.69 -7.16 6.99
C GLN A 91 18.59 -8.67 6.84
N ARG A 92 19.21 -9.43 7.75
CA ARG A 92 19.23 -10.89 7.68
C ARG A 92 17.83 -11.51 7.73
N ASN A 93 16.93 -10.99 8.56
CA ASN A 93 15.57 -11.51 8.64
C ASN A 93 14.72 -11.03 7.47
N GLY A 94 14.96 -9.82 6.96
CA GLY A 94 14.37 -9.32 5.73
C GLY A 94 14.73 -10.19 4.53
N GLU A 95 16.01 -10.51 4.32
CA GLU A 95 16.47 -11.43 3.27
C GLU A 95 15.81 -12.81 3.35
N LYS A 96 15.69 -13.36 4.56
CA LYS A 96 14.95 -14.62 4.78
C LYS A 96 13.47 -14.48 4.39
N LEU A 97 12.82 -13.41 4.79
CA LEU A 97 11.41 -13.18 4.43
C LEU A 97 11.24 -13.03 2.92
N LEU A 98 12.14 -12.30 2.25
CA LEU A 98 12.13 -12.13 0.79
C LEU A 98 12.29 -13.46 0.05
N ALA A 99 13.09 -14.40 0.58
CA ALA A 99 13.26 -15.72 -0.01
C ALA A 99 12.01 -16.61 0.11
N GLU A 100 11.16 -16.36 1.12
CA GLU A 100 10.00 -17.19 1.45
C GLU A 100 8.66 -16.54 1.06
N LEU A 101 8.67 -15.46 0.27
CA LEU A 101 7.44 -14.73 -0.09
C LEU A 101 6.38 -15.62 -0.75
N ASN A 102 6.82 -16.62 -1.54
CA ASN A 102 5.94 -17.59 -2.20
C ASN A 102 4.95 -18.28 -1.24
N CYS A 103 5.36 -18.52 0.02
CA CYS A 103 4.51 -19.19 1.01
C CYS A 103 3.20 -18.43 1.27
N PHE A 104 3.20 -17.09 1.20
CA PHE A 104 2.02 -16.25 1.46
C PHE A 104 1.00 -16.20 0.30
N PHE A 105 1.40 -16.71 -0.88
CA PHE A 105 0.60 -16.68 -2.12
C PHE A 105 0.22 -18.09 -2.60
N THR A 106 0.36 -19.12 -1.75
CA THR A 106 -0.04 -20.48 -2.11
C THR A 106 -1.54 -20.54 -2.41
N GLY A 107 -1.91 -20.84 -3.65
CA GLY A 107 -3.31 -20.90 -4.09
C GLY A 107 -3.96 -19.54 -4.37
N TYR A 108 -3.18 -18.44 -4.32
CA TYR A 108 -3.65 -17.09 -4.58
C TYR A 108 -2.72 -16.40 -5.59
N THR A 109 -3.26 -16.02 -6.74
CA THR A 109 -2.52 -15.30 -7.79
C THR A 109 -3.15 -13.91 -7.96
N PRO A 110 -2.48 -12.85 -7.51
CA PRO A 110 -2.99 -11.50 -7.67
C PRO A 110 -3.17 -11.09 -9.12
N VAL A 111 -4.15 -10.22 -9.35
CA VAL A 111 -4.33 -9.51 -10.62
C VAL A 111 -3.82 -8.09 -10.44
N ALA A 112 -3.07 -7.59 -11.43
CA ALA A 112 -2.51 -6.23 -11.40
C ALA A 112 -3.64 -5.19 -11.49
N SER A 113 -4.09 -4.75 -10.33
CA SER A 113 -5.21 -3.84 -10.08
C SER A 113 -4.69 -2.42 -9.89
N LEU A 114 -5.36 -1.41 -10.42
CA LEU A 114 -4.98 -0.02 -10.19
C LEU A 114 -5.13 0.32 -8.70
N LEU A 115 -4.03 0.68 -8.03
CA LEU A 115 -4.01 1.03 -6.61
C LEU A 115 -3.83 2.53 -6.40
N HIS A 116 -4.37 3.04 -5.30
CA HIS A 116 -4.03 4.34 -4.75
C HIS A 116 -2.57 4.36 -4.25
N GLY A 117 -2.12 3.30 -3.58
CA GLY A 117 -0.74 3.07 -3.16
C GLY A 117 -0.33 3.74 -1.85
N ASP A 118 -1.14 4.67 -1.32
CA ASP A 118 -0.96 5.28 0.02
C ASP A 118 -2.30 5.52 0.72
N LEU A 119 -3.20 4.53 0.73
CA LEU A 119 -4.59 4.72 1.17
C LEU A 119 -4.76 4.56 2.69
N TRP A 120 -4.30 5.55 3.47
CA TRP A 120 -4.50 5.60 4.92
C TRP A 120 -5.52 6.69 5.31
N SER A 121 -5.83 6.80 6.61
CA SER A 121 -6.82 7.73 7.15
C SER A 121 -6.58 9.21 6.86
N GLY A 122 -5.35 9.59 6.45
CA GLY A 122 -5.02 10.93 5.99
C GLY A 122 -5.37 11.22 4.53
N ASN A 123 -5.55 10.19 3.69
CA ASN A 123 -5.63 10.28 2.23
C ASN A 123 -7.01 9.92 1.66
N TYR A 124 -8.04 9.87 2.51
CA TYR A 124 -9.42 9.80 2.07
C TYR A 124 -10.31 10.72 2.90
N ALA A 125 -11.37 11.20 2.27
CA ALA A 125 -12.40 12.01 2.89
C ALA A 125 -13.78 11.71 2.26
N VAL A 126 -14.78 12.43 2.76
CA VAL A 126 -16.11 12.50 2.14
C VAL A 126 -16.38 13.97 1.86
N ASP A 127 -16.84 14.30 0.66
CA ASP A 127 -17.16 15.68 0.30
C ASP A 127 -18.46 16.16 0.98
N SER A 128 -18.78 17.44 0.80
CA SER A 128 -20.02 18.05 1.32
C SER A 128 -21.33 17.40 0.81
N GLN A 129 -21.27 16.59 -0.25
CA GLN A 129 -22.40 15.88 -0.86
C GLN A 129 -22.44 14.40 -0.47
N GLY A 130 -21.53 13.93 0.40
CA GLY A 130 -21.46 12.53 0.82
C GLY A 130 -20.71 11.62 -0.17
N GLN A 131 -19.99 12.17 -1.15
CA GLN A 131 -19.17 11.38 -2.07
C GLN A 131 -17.79 11.09 -1.48
N PRO A 132 -17.32 9.83 -1.55
CA PRO A 132 -15.95 9.48 -1.21
C PRO A 132 -14.95 10.19 -2.11
N VAL A 133 -13.86 10.65 -1.52
CA VAL A 133 -12.73 11.28 -2.23
C VAL A 133 -11.45 10.69 -1.69
N ILE A 134 -10.54 10.31 -2.57
CA ILE A 134 -9.17 9.87 -2.25
C ILE A 134 -8.19 10.84 -2.89
N TYR A 135 -7.06 11.10 -2.22
CA TYR A 135 -6.08 12.09 -2.64
C TYR A 135 -4.68 11.74 -2.14
N ASP A 136 -3.67 12.43 -2.68
CA ASP A 136 -2.24 12.16 -2.45
C ASP A 136 -1.81 10.71 -2.75
N PRO A 137 -2.02 10.22 -3.99
CA PRO A 137 -1.74 8.83 -4.33
C PRO A 137 -0.26 8.56 -4.63
N ALA A 138 0.15 7.32 -4.42
CA ALA A 138 1.40 6.73 -4.89
C ALA A 138 1.10 5.57 -5.87
N VAL A 139 0.38 5.90 -6.96
CA VAL A 139 -0.28 4.95 -7.87
C VAL A 139 0.67 3.89 -8.45
N TYR A 140 0.18 2.66 -8.58
CA TYR A 140 0.76 1.61 -9.43
C TYR A 140 -0.28 0.50 -9.62
N TYR A 141 -0.02 -0.44 -10.53
CA TYR A 141 -0.80 -1.67 -10.64
C TYR A 141 -0.20 -2.76 -9.75
N GLY A 142 -0.99 -3.26 -8.80
CA GLY A 142 -0.56 -4.19 -7.75
C GLY A 142 -1.67 -5.11 -7.27
N ASP A 143 -1.42 -5.89 -6.22
CA ASP A 143 -2.47 -6.62 -5.54
C ASP A 143 -3.40 -5.66 -4.79
N HIS A 144 -4.71 -5.74 -5.05
CA HIS A 144 -5.76 -4.91 -4.44
C HIS A 144 -5.80 -5.01 -2.91
N GLU A 145 -5.32 -6.12 -2.34
CA GLU A 145 -5.18 -6.30 -0.90
C GLU A 145 -4.20 -5.31 -0.25
N ALA A 146 -3.25 -4.74 -1.01
CA ALA A 146 -2.27 -3.79 -0.50
C ALA A 146 -2.91 -2.46 -0.06
N ASP A 147 -3.83 -1.91 -0.87
CA ASP A 147 -4.57 -0.70 -0.50
C ASP A 147 -5.48 -0.95 0.71
N LEU A 148 -6.17 -2.10 0.75
CA LEU A 148 -7.00 -2.48 1.90
C LEU A 148 -6.16 -2.59 3.18
N ALA A 149 -4.98 -3.21 3.09
CA ALA A 149 -4.07 -3.35 4.23
C ALA A 149 -3.68 -1.99 4.81
N MET A 150 -3.39 -1.01 3.94
CA MET A 150 -3.02 0.34 4.36
C MET A 150 -4.16 1.07 5.08
N THR A 151 -5.43 0.83 4.70
CA THR A 151 -6.59 1.38 5.44
C THR A 151 -6.67 0.89 6.89
N GLU A 152 -6.05 -0.25 7.19
CA GLU A 152 -6.03 -0.89 8.51
C GLU A 152 -4.73 -0.65 9.31
N LEU A 153 -3.75 0.10 8.77
CA LEU A 153 -2.46 0.30 9.44
C LEU A 153 -2.49 1.40 10.51
N PHE A 154 -3.12 2.53 10.19
CA PHE A 154 -3.22 3.71 11.08
C PHE A 154 -4.68 4.06 11.38
N GLY A 155 -5.47 3.03 11.68
CA GLY A 155 -6.90 3.13 11.90
C GLY A 155 -7.61 1.91 11.32
N SER A 156 -8.90 2.06 11.10
CA SER A 156 -9.70 1.13 10.31
C SER A 156 -10.96 1.84 9.84
N LEU A 157 -11.45 1.48 8.67
CA LEU A 157 -12.79 1.85 8.23
C LEU A 157 -13.81 0.96 8.96
N PRO A 158 -15.09 1.36 9.06
CA PRO A 158 -16.10 0.51 9.68
C PRO A 158 -16.35 -0.75 8.85
N GLN A 159 -16.85 -1.82 9.48
CA GLN A 159 -17.12 -3.10 8.83
C GLN A 159 -18.04 -2.98 7.59
N ASP A 160 -18.95 -2.00 7.58
CA ASP A 160 -19.82 -1.74 6.42
C ASP A 160 -19.02 -1.39 5.15
N PHE A 161 -17.89 -0.68 5.26
CA PHE A 161 -17.00 -0.39 4.14
C PHE A 161 -16.39 -1.69 3.58
N TYR A 162 -15.79 -2.51 4.46
CA TYR A 162 -15.11 -3.74 4.04
C TYR A 162 -16.09 -4.77 3.48
N SER A 163 -17.30 -4.85 4.04
CA SER A 163 -18.35 -5.73 3.52
C SER A 163 -18.79 -5.27 2.13
N ALA A 164 -19.01 -3.96 1.94
CA ALA A 164 -19.39 -3.39 0.65
C ALA A 164 -18.29 -3.53 -0.42
N TYR A 165 -17.01 -3.45 -0.04
CA TYR A 165 -15.89 -3.76 -0.92
C TYR A 165 -15.91 -5.25 -1.30
N ASN A 166 -15.98 -6.14 -0.31
CA ASN A 166 -15.90 -7.59 -0.50
C ASN A 166 -17.06 -8.16 -1.32
N ASP A 167 -18.24 -7.53 -1.28
CA ASP A 167 -19.39 -7.87 -2.12
C ASP A 167 -19.13 -7.61 -3.62
N VAL A 168 -18.22 -6.68 -3.95
CA VAL A 168 -17.88 -6.30 -5.34
C VAL A 168 -16.61 -7.00 -5.80
N PHE A 169 -15.55 -6.97 -4.99
CA PHE A 169 -14.28 -7.63 -5.26
C PHE A 169 -13.87 -8.45 -4.02
N PRO A 170 -14.14 -9.77 -4.00
CA PRO A 170 -13.89 -10.61 -2.84
C PRO A 170 -12.42 -10.63 -2.41
N ILE A 171 -12.19 -10.54 -1.10
CA ILE A 171 -10.88 -10.62 -0.47
C ILE A 171 -10.55 -12.09 -0.22
N ASP A 172 -9.34 -12.52 -0.57
CA ASP A 172 -8.95 -13.92 -0.42
C ASP A 172 -8.78 -14.29 1.07
N PRO A 173 -9.14 -15.51 1.51
CA PRO A 173 -9.05 -15.92 2.91
C PRO A 173 -7.64 -15.80 3.53
N GLY A 174 -6.59 -15.87 2.71
CA GLY A 174 -5.19 -15.68 3.14
C GLY A 174 -4.84 -14.22 3.50
N TYR A 175 -5.74 -13.26 3.25
CA TYR A 175 -5.51 -11.84 3.47
C TYR A 175 -5.07 -11.51 4.89
N ARG A 176 -5.56 -12.24 5.91
CA ARG A 176 -5.20 -11.99 7.31
C ARG A 176 -3.67 -11.96 7.51
N THR A 177 -2.94 -12.84 6.82
CA THR A 177 -1.48 -12.89 6.89
C THR A 177 -0.85 -11.91 5.91
N ARG A 178 -1.33 -11.84 4.67
CA ARG A 178 -0.81 -10.91 3.65
C ARG A 178 -0.97 -9.44 4.02
N LYS A 179 -1.99 -9.07 4.80
CA LYS A 179 -2.13 -7.73 5.38
C LYS A 179 -0.89 -7.28 6.14
N LYS A 180 -0.31 -8.16 6.98
CA LYS A 180 0.93 -7.86 7.71
C LYS A 180 2.09 -7.65 6.73
N LEU A 181 2.15 -8.46 5.67
CA LEU A 181 3.16 -8.37 4.63
C LEU A 181 3.06 -7.05 3.85
N TYR A 182 1.87 -6.63 3.45
CA TYR A 182 1.64 -5.35 2.78
C TYR A 182 1.93 -4.16 3.69
N ASN A 183 1.49 -4.22 4.95
CA ASN A 183 1.79 -3.16 5.91
C ASN A 183 3.28 -3.05 6.25
N LEU A 184 4.05 -4.14 6.15
CA LEU A 184 5.50 -4.10 6.35
C LEU A 184 6.17 -3.13 5.36
N TYR A 185 5.70 -3.05 4.11
CA TYR A 185 6.23 -2.10 3.12
C TYR A 185 6.14 -0.65 3.63
N HIS A 186 4.97 -0.25 4.13
CA HIS A 186 4.76 1.10 4.66
C HIS A 186 5.56 1.34 5.94
N ILE A 187 5.67 0.36 6.83
CA ILE A 187 6.48 0.49 8.06
C ILE A 187 7.97 0.60 7.75
N LEU A 188 8.50 -0.14 6.77
CA LEU A 188 9.87 0.04 6.30
C LEU A 188 10.07 1.44 5.68
N ASN A 189 9.09 1.93 4.90
CA ASN A 189 9.14 3.29 4.36
C ASN A 189 9.17 4.35 5.47
N HIS A 190 8.30 4.22 6.48
CA HIS A 190 8.28 5.12 7.64
C HIS A 190 9.58 5.05 8.43
N PHE A 191 10.18 3.87 8.57
CA PHE A 191 11.52 3.74 9.13
C PHE A 191 12.56 4.50 8.31
N ASN A 192 12.55 4.35 6.99
CA ASN A 192 13.52 5.04 6.12
C ASN A 192 13.36 6.57 6.13
N LEU A 193 12.14 7.09 6.31
CA LEU A 193 11.86 8.52 6.35
C LEU A 193 12.07 9.15 7.73
N PHE A 194 11.68 8.43 8.80
CA PHE A 194 11.54 9.01 10.14
C PHE A 194 12.36 8.29 11.22
N GLY A 195 12.93 7.13 10.92
CA GLY A 195 13.71 6.32 11.86
C GLY A 195 12.89 5.89 13.09
N GLY A 196 13.53 5.93 14.25
CA GLY A 196 12.87 5.74 15.55
C GLY A 196 12.19 4.38 15.73
N GLY A 197 10.99 4.40 16.32
CA GLY A 197 10.24 3.20 16.71
C GLY A 197 9.85 2.28 15.55
N TYR A 198 9.79 2.79 14.33
CA TYR A 198 9.43 2.02 13.14
C TYR A 198 10.43 0.89 12.83
N ARG A 199 11.71 1.03 13.24
CA ARG A 199 12.69 -0.06 13.10
C ARG A 199 12.25 -1.29 13.89
N ALA A 200 11.95 -1.09 15.18
CA ALA A 200 11.55 -2.17 16.06
C ALA A 200 10.22 -2.80 15.62
N GLN A 201 9.31 -1.98 15.10
CA GLN A 201 8.06 -2.45 14.52
C GLN A 201 8.29 -3.32 13.27
N ALA A 202 9.15 -2.89 12.34
CA ALA A 202 9.51 -3.69 11.16
C ALA A 202 10.15 -5.04 11.55
N GLU A 203 11.08 -5.02 12.51
CA GLU A 203 11.72 -6.25 13.01
C GLU A 203 10.69 -7.22 13.64
N ALA A 204 9.74 -6.71 14.42
CA ALA A 204 8.67 -7.51 15.00
C ALA A 204 7.76 -8.10 13.92
N MET A 205 7.32 -7.29 12.95
CA MET A 205 6.47 -7.75 11.85
C MET A 205 7.14 -8.82 10.99
N ILE A 206 8.43 -8.66 10.69
CA ILE A 206 9.21 -9.67 9.96
C ILE A 206 9.31 -10.96 10.78
N SER A 207 9.56 -10.86 12.08
CA SER A 207 9.63 -12.02 12.97
C SER A 207 8.30 -12.77 13.01
N ASP A 208 7.18 -12.06 13.10
CA ASP A 208 5.83 -12.65 13.07
C ASP A 208 5.57 -13.35 11.75
N LEU A 209 5.84 -12.69 10.61
CA LEU A 209 5.66 -13.26 9.28
C LEU A 209 6.49 -14.54 9.08
N LEU A 210 7.75 -14.55 9.51
CA LEU A 210 8.59 -15.75 9.49
C LEU A 210 8.08 -16.87 10.40
N GLY A 211 7.28 -16.54 11.41
CA GLY A 211 6.60 -17.52 12.27
C GLY A 211 5.41 -18.19 11.60
N GLU A 212 4.72 -17.51 10.67
CA GLU A 212 3.55 -18.03 9.94
C GLU A 212 3.95 -19.04 8.83
N ILE A 213 5.23 -19.06 8.42
CA ILE A 213 5.76 -19.96 7.38
C ILE A 213 6.17 -21.34 7.95
N ARG A 214 6.30 -21.46 9.28
CA ARG A 214 6.86 -22.66 9.94
C ARG A 214 5.87 -23.78 10.19
#